data_AF-A0A1Z4EI24-F1
#
_entry.id   AF-A0A1Z4EI24-F1
#
_cell.length_a   1.000
_cell.length_b   1.000
_cell.length_c   1.000
_cell.angle_alpha   90.00
_cell.angle_beta   90.00
_cell.angle_gamma   90.00
#
_symmetry.space_group_name_H-M   'P 1'
#
loop_
_entity.id
_entity.type
_entity.pdbx_description
1 polymer ?
#
loop_
_entity_poly.entity_id
_entity_poly.type
_entity_poly.pdbx_seq_one_letter_code
_entity_poly.pdbx_strand_id
1 'polypeptide(L)'
;MAGCAVGYGAAALAVAWLSFAAALPVLMLSGMAWLITLTELNAAAQLALPQWVRARGLSVYLLVFTGSQALGSYVFGLIATETGLDHALIWSAVLLGAAALSVIALPFLPLPEGVSLGISTAWPSPTVVFEPCPHDGPVLVTTRYRVPAENLDSFVQAMGAVRRSRLRTGGHSWELYHSPEDPESLLERFTVLSWTQFQRQLTERWLDYDHEAVEKARSYTGDHTSAHQYYIAVRVPK
;
A
#
# COMPACT_ATOMS: atom_id res chain seq x y z
N MET A 1 1.67 20.17 9.45
CA MET A 1 2.43 19.40 10.47
C MET A 1 3.54 20.16 11.21
N ALA A 2 4.54 20.78 10.57
CA ALA A 2 5.66 21.42 11.29
C ALA A 2 5.24 22.53 12.29
N GLY A 3 4.30 23.41 11.92
CA GLY A 3 3.77 24.45 12.82
C GLY A 3 2.99 23.91 14.04
N CYS A 4 2.39 22.72 13.90
CA CYS A 4 1.64 22.08 14.98
C CYS A 4 2.56 21.50 16.05
N ALA A 5 3.71 20.94 15.64
CA ALA A 5 4.69 20.38 16.55
C ALA A 5 5.44 21.46 17.34
N VAL A 6 5.72 22.62 16.71
CA VAL A 6 6.25 23.81 17.40
C VAL A 6 5.26 24.33 18.44
N GLY A 7 3.96 24.38 18.11
CA GLY A 7 2.90 24.75 19.06
C GLY A 7 2.82 23.82 20.27
N TYR A 8 3.00 22.51 20.07
CA TYR A 8 2.99 21.52 21.15
C TYR A 8 4.20 21.62 22.09
N GLY A 9 5.40 21.82 21.54
CA GLY A 9 6.61 22.04 22.34
C GLY A 9 6.56 23.34 23.15
N ALA A 10 6.01 24.41 22.56
CA ALA A 10 5.79 25.68 23.25
C ALA A 10 4.73 25.55 24.37
N ALA A 11 3.71 24.71 24.20
CA ALA A 11 2.70 24.45 25.23
C ALA A 11 3.28 23.73 26.45
N ALA A 12 4.15 22.74 26.25
CA ALA A 12 4.81 22.03 27.35
C ALA A 12 5.72 22.96 28.17
N LEU A 13 6.46 23.85 27.51
CA LEU A 13 7.28 24.87 28.17
C LEU A 13 6.44 25.94 28.87
N ALA A 14 5.33 26.36 28.26
CA ALA A 14 4.41 27.34 28.84
C ALA A 14 3.73 26.82 30.11
N VAL A 15 3.33 25.54 30.16
CA VAL A 15 2.76 24.92 31.37
C VAL A 15 3.77 24.84 32.51
N ALA A 16 5.05 24.65 32.20
CA ALA A 16 6.10 24.57 33.22
C ALA A 16 6.47 25.93 33.83
N TRP A 17 6.21 27.06 33.13
CA TRP A 17 6.72 28.39 33.53
C TRP A 17 5.64 29.48 33.69
N LEU A 18 4.42 29.31 33.16
CA LEU A 18 3.33 30.29 33.26
C LEU A 18 2.21 29.86 34.21
N SER A 19 1.53 30.85 34.77
CA SER A 19 0.30 30.65 35.54
C SER A 19 -0.81 30.01 34.68
N PHE A 20 -1.66 29.20 35.30
CA PHE A 20 -2.72 28.42 34.63
C PHE A 20 -3.57 29.24 33.65
N ALA A 21 -3.88 30.49 33.98
CA ALA A 21 -4.67 31.39 33.14
C ALA A 21 -3.95 31.79 31.84
N ALA A 22 -2.62 31.92 31.85
CA ALA A 22 -1.84 32.29 30.68
C ALA A 22 -1.44 31.08 29.82
N ALA A 23 -1.39 29.87 30.40
CA ALA A 23 -1.15 28.62 29.67
C ALA A 23 -2.38 28.15 28.87
N LEU A 24 -3.59 28.58 29.26
CA LEU A 24 -4.87 28.16 28.67
C LEU A 24 -4.98 28.35 27.14
N PRO A 25 -4.68 29.53 26.55
CA PRO A 25 -4.75 29.71 25.11
C PRO A 25 -3.71 28.88 24.36
N VAL A 26 -2.52 28.69 24.94
CA VAL A 26 -1.46 27.87 24.34
C VAL A 26 -1.87 26.39 24.35
N LEU A 27 -2.47 25.91 25.44
CA LEU A 27 -3.03 24.56 25.53
C LEU A 27 -4.18 24.33 24.54
N MET A 28 -5.06 25.32 24.33
CA MET A 28 -6.12 25.21 23.32
C MET A 28 -5.56 25.12 21.90
N LEU A 29 -4.61 25.98 21.55
CA LEU A 29 -3.95 25.95 20.23
C LEU A 29 -3.18 24.64 20.02
N SER A 30 -2.51 24.16 21.07
CA SER A 30 -1.87 22.84 21.09
C SER A 30 -2.90 21.76 20.79
N GLY A 31 -4.00 21.67 21.56
CA GLY A 31 -5.04 20.66 21.36
C GLY A 31 -5.64 20.69 19.95
N MET A 32 -5.91 21.88 19.40
CA MET A 32 -6.36 22.05 18.01
C MET A 32 -5.33 21.52 17.01
N ALA A 33 -4.07 21.87 17.19
CA ALA A 33 -2.98 21.44 16.33
C ALA A 33 -2.79 19.92 16.33
N TRP A 34 -2.95 19.26 17.48
CA TRP A 34 -2.95 17.80 17.58
C TRP A 34 -4.11 17.15 16.86
N LEU A 35 -5.33 17.65 17.06
CA LEU A 35 -6.51 17.11 16.38
C LEU A 35 -6.43 17.25 14.87
N ILE A 36 -5.93 18.39 14.35
CA ILE A 36 -5.70 18.59 12.92
C ILE A 36 -4.69 17.57 12.40
N THR A 37 -3.54 17.44 13.06
CA THR A 37 -2.49 16.51 12.67
C THR A 37 -2.97 15.06 12.69
N LEU A 38 -3.75 14.68 13.72
CA LEU A 38 -4.33 13.36 13.84
C LEU A 38 -5.31 13.07 12.70
N THR A 39 -6.13 14.05 12.33
CA THR A 39 -7.10 13.94 11.25
C THR A 39 -6.40 13.83 9.89
N GLU A 40 -5.36 14.64 9.65
CA GLU A 40 -4.52 14.55 8.45
C GLU A 40 -3.85 13.19 8.34
N LEU A 41 -3.25 12.69 9.43
CA LEU A 41 -2.59 11.37 9.45
C LEU A 41 -3.57 10.23 9.18
N ASN A 42 -4.77 10.30 9.76
CA ASN A 42 -5.81 9.30 9.55
C ASN A 42 -6.31 9.33 8.09
N ALA A 43 -6.57 10.52 7.54
CA ALA A 43 -6.95 10.69 6.14
C ALA A 43 -5.85 10.17 5.20
N ALA A 44 -4.59 10.52 5.45
CA ALA A 44 -3.44 10.05 4.68
C ALA A 44 -3.32 8.51 4.72
N ALA A 45 -3.47 7.90 5.89
CA ALA A 45 -3.47 6.44 6.03
C ALA A 45 -4.62 5.79 5.24
N GLN A 46 -5.81 6.39 5.23
CA GLN A 46 -6.96 5.91 4.46
C GLN A 46 -6.76 6.03 2.95
N LEU A 47 -6.11 7.10 2.51
CA LEU A 47 -5.82 7.39 1.11
C LEU A 47 -4.65 6.57 0.56
N ALA A 48 -3.67 6.20 1.40
CA ALA A 48 -2.54 5.39 1.00
C ALA A 48 -2.89 3.90 0.76
N LEU A 49 -4.08 3.46 1.19
CA LEU A 49 -4.50 2.07 1.16
C LEU A 49 -5.62 1.82 0.12
N PRO A 50 -5.49 0.78 -0.73
CA PRO A 50 -6.57 0.31 -1.60
C PRO A 50 -7.82 -0.07 -0.78
N GLN A 51 -9.00 0.18 -1.34
CA GLN A 51 -10.28 -0.03 -0.66
C GLN A 51 -10.46 -1.45 -0.07
N TRP A 52 -9.96 -2.48 -0.77
CA TRP A 52 -10.06 -3.87 -0.34
C TRP A 52 -9.16 -4.26 0.85
N VAL A 53 -8.10 -3.48 1.14
CA VAL A 53 -7.21 -3.68 2.31
C VAL A 53 -7.43 -2.63 3.39
N ARG A 54 -8.12 -1.52 3.09
CA ARG A 54 -8.23 -0.35 3.97
C ARG A 54 -8.59 -0.70 5.41
N ALA A 55 -9.58 -1.57 5.63
CA ALA A 55 -9.97 -1.98 6.98
C ALA A 55 -8.86 -2.71 7.74
N ARG A 56 -8.11 -3.60 7.07
CA ARG A 56 -6.99 -4.33 7.68
C ARG A 56 -5.82 -3.39 7.98
N GLY A 57 -5.48 -2.52 7.04
CA GLY A 57 -4.41 -1.53 7.24
C GLY A 57 -4.75 -0.57 8.38
N LEU A 58 -5.99 -0.07 8.46
CA LEU A 58 -6.45 0.78 9.56
C LEU A 58 -6.41 0.07 10.92
N SER A 59 -6.73 -1.23 10.97
CA SER A 59 -6.65 -1.99 12.22
C SER A 59 -5.21 -2.05 12.77
N VAL A 60 -4.22 -2.28 11.89
CA VAL A 60 -2.80 -2.29 12.28
C VAL A 60 -2.34 -0.89 12.68
N TYR A 61 -2.75 0.15 11.93
CA TYR A 61 -2.49 1.54 12.29
C TYR A 61 -3.02 1.88 13.69
N LEU A 62 -4.28 1.55 13.99
CA LEU A 62 -4.88 1.81 15.30
C LEU A 62 -4.23 1.01 16.43
N LEU A 63 -3.82 -0.24 16.15
CA LEU A 63 -3.10 -1.08 17.11
C LEU A 63 -1.75 -0.48 17.46
N VAL A 64 -0.96 -0.09 16.47
CA VAL A 64 0.35 0.54 16.68
C VAL A 64 0.17 1.90 17.36
N PHE A 65 -0.81 2.69 16.93
CA PHE A 65 -1.08 4.01 17.50
C PHE A 65 -1.47 3.92 18.98
N THR A 66 -2.46 3.10 19.33
CA THR A 66 -2.89 2.91 20.73
C THR A 66 -1.82 2.22 21.56
N GLY A 67 -1.13 1.23 20.99
CA GLY A 67 -0.02 0.54 21.65
C GLY A 67 1.14 1.46 22.00
N SER A 68 1.49 2.37 21.09
CA SER A 68 2.53 3.38 21.33
C SER A 68 2.14 4.36 22.43
N GLN A 69 0.86 4.77 22.51
CA GLN A 69 0.38 5.62 23.60
C GLN A 69 0.45 4.92 24.96
N ALA A 70 0.07 3.65 25.02
CA ALA A 70 0.13 2.87 26.26
C ALA A 70 1.58 2.72 26.75
N LEU A 71 2.50 2.36 25.84
CA LEU A 71 3.92 2.22 26.16
C LEU A 71 4.55 3.56 26.56
N GLY A 72 4.26 4.63 25.81
CA GLY A 72 4.73 5.98 26.12
C GLY A 72 4.26 6.46 27.49
N SER A 73 2.98 6.27 27.80
CA SER A 73 2.41 6.64 29.10
C SER A 73 3.05 5.87 30.25
N TYR A 74 3.33 4.58 30.05
CA TYR A 74 4.02 3.77 31.05
C TYR A 74 5.47 4.24 31.30
N VAL A 75 6.24 4.46 30.24
CA VAL A 75 7.63 4.94 30.34
C VAL A 75 7.70 6.31 31.02
N PHE A 76 6.84 7.25 30.63
CA PHE A 76 6.79 8.57 31.28
C PHE A 76 6.28 8.51 32.72
N GLY A 77 5.36 7.61 33.04
CA GLY A 77 4.92 7.36 34.42
C GLY A 77 6.04 6.85 35.32
N LEU A 78 6.88 5.93 34.82
CA LEU A 78 8.09 5.48 35.51
C LEU A 78 9.08 6.62 35.74
N ILE A 79 9.37 7.41 34.70
CA ILE A 79 10.28 8.57 34.80
C ILE A 79 9.77 9.57 35.85
N ALA A 80 8.46 9.88 35.85
CA ALA A 80 7.85 10.80 36.81
C ALA A 80 7.94 10.28 38.26
N THR A 81 7.86 8.96 38.46
CA THR A 81 7.94 8.34 39.80
C THR A 81 9.36 8.38 40.37
N GLU A 82 10.37 8.12 39.53
CA GLU A 82 11.78 8.03 39.96
C GLU A 82 12.49 9.40 40.03
N THR A 83 12.21 10.31 39.09
CA THR A 83 12.97 11.57 38.90
C THR A 83 12.17 12.84 39.23
N GLY A 84 10.91 12.68 39.60
CA GLY A 84 9.99 13.78 39.87
C GLY A 84 9.31 14.35 38.62
N LEU A 85 8.25 15.10 38.84
CA LEU A 85 7.36 15.61 37.79
C LEU A 85 8.07 16.60 36.85
N ASP A 86 8.95 17.44 37.38
CA ASP A 86 9.62 18.50 36.63
C ASP A 86 10.55 17.93 35.54
N HIS A 87 11.31 16.87 35.86
CA HIS A 87 12.17 16.19 34.89
C HIS A 87 11.36 15.47 33.82
N ALA A 88 10.23 14.84 34.19
CA ALA A 88 9.35 14.18 33.23
C ALA A 88 8.77 15.18 32.20
N LEU A 89 8.42 16.39 32.63
CA LEU A 89 7.94 17.46 31.76
C LEU A 89 9.02 17.99 30.83
N ILE A 90 10.25 18.16 31.31
CA ILE A 90 11.39 18.59 30.49
C ILE A 90 11.71 17.53 29.42
N TRP A 91 11.79 16.26 29.79
CA TRP A 91 12.01 15.17 28.83
C TRP A 91 10.89 15.07 27.80
N SER A 92 9.63 15.29 28.21
CA SER A 92 8.49 15.36 27.29
C SER A 92 8.66 16.49 26.28
N ALA A 93 9.05 17.69 26.75
CA ALA A 93 9.28 18.84 25.87
C ALA A 93 10.42 18.59 24.87
N VAL A 94 11.52 17.96 25.31
CA VAL A 94 12.66 17.60 24.44
C VAL A 94 12.24 16.58 23.40
N LEU A 95 11.52 15.51 23.78
CA LEU A 95 11.04 14.50 22.84
C LEU A 95 10.06 15.09 21.80
N LEU A 96 9.15 15.95 22.24
CA LEU A 96 8.23 16.65 21.34
C LEU A 96 8.99 17.59 20.38
N GLY A 97 10.02 18.28 20.86
CA GLY A 97 10.90 19.10 20.03
C GLY A 97 11.67 18.27 19.00
N ALA A 98 12.19 17.11 19.40
CA ALA A 98 12.88 16.19 18.50
C ALA A 98 11.93 15.60 17.43
N ALA A 99 10.70 15.25 17.80
CA ALA A 99 9.67 14.81 16.86
C ALA A 99 9.28 15.95 15.89
N ALA A 100 9.19 17.19 16.36
CA ALA A 100 8.97 18.35 15.50
C ALA A 100 10.10 18.51 14.47
N LEU A 101 11.36 18.34 14.91
CA LEU A 101 12.52 18.39 14.04
C LEU A 101 12.55 17.24 13.03
N SER A 102 12.14 16.03 13.44
CA SER A 102 12.14 14.88 12.55
C SER A 102 11.13 15.04 11.41
N VAL A 103 10.01 15.72 11.62
CA VAL A 103 9.04 16.04 10.56
C VAL A 103 9.62 17.00 9.52
N ILE A 104 10.56 17.88 9.92
CA ILE A 104 11.26 18.79 9.01
C ILE A 104 12.38 18.03 8.27
N ALA A 105 13.10 17.15 8.96
CA ALA A 105 14.22 16.39 8.40
C ALA A 105 13.79 15.21 7.50
N LEU A 106 12.64 14.60 7.79
CA LEU A 106 12.02 13.52 7.05
C LEU A 106 10.62 13.99 6.61
N PRO A 107 10.52 14.84 5.57
CA PRO A 107 9.22 15.09 4.96
C PRO A 107 8.63 13.74 4.59
N PHE A 108 7.38 13.48 5.01
CA PHE A 108 6.64 12.30 4.59
C PHE A 108 6.84 12.14 3.09
N LEU A 109 7.48 11.04 2.66
CA LEU A 109 7.64 10.78 1.25
C LEU A 109 6.22 10.82 0.67
N PRO A 110 5.90 11.77 -0.23
CA PRO A 110 4.63 11.70 -0.92
C PRO A 110 4.55 10.33 -1.56
N LEU A 111 3.36 9.71 -1.54
CA LEU A 111 3.13 8.59 -2.45
C LEU A 111 3.62 9.06 -3.82
N PRO A 112 4.46 8.28 -4.54
CA PRO A 112 5.02 8.71 -5.80
C PRO A 112 3.90 9.31 -6.66
N GLU A 113 4.03 10.58 -7.04
CA GLU A 113 3.07 11.25 -7.90
C GLU A 113 2.83 10.35 -9.12
N GLY A 114 1.59 9.88 -9.29
CA GLY A 114 1.21 8.97 -10.38
C GLY A 114 0.76 7.56 -9.97
N VAL A 115 0.91 7.12 -8.71
CA VAL A 115 0.32 5.83 -8.30
C VAL A 115 -1.19 6.01 -8.08
N SER A 116 -1.98 5.87 -9.15
CA SER A 116 -3.42 5.84 -9.00
C SER A 116 -3.87 4.52 -8.38
N LEU A 117 -4.57 4.66 -7.26
CA LEU A 117 -5.22 3.55 -6.55
C LEU A 117 -6.61 3.25 -7.12
N GLY A 118 -6.89 3.76 -8.32
CA GLY A 118 -8.09 3.47 -9.08
C GLY A 118 -8.10 2.01 -9.49
N ILE A 119 -9.29 1.41 -9.49
CA ILE A 119 -9.50 0.10 -10.08
C ILE A 119 -9.40 0.29 -11.59
N SER A 120 -8.42 -0.37 -12.21
CA SER A 120 -8.23 -0.30 -13.65
C SER A 120 -9.21 -1.26 -14.34
N THR A 121 -9.94 -0.77 -15.34
CA THR A 121 -10.81 -1.60 -16.20
C THR A 121 -10.13 -2.04 -17.48
N ALA A 122 -8.82 -1.78 -17.61
CA ALA A 122 -8.09 -2.00 -18.85
C ALA A 122 -7.73 -3.47 -19.12
N TRP A 123 -8.01 -4.37 -18.17
CA TRP A 123 -7.91 -5.80 -18.43
C TRP A 123 -9.06 -6.24 -19.36
N PRO A 124 -8.78 -6.91 -20.49
CA PRO A 124 -9.84 -7.37 -21.39
C PRO A 124 -10.68 -8.45 -20.70
N SER A 125 -11.92 -8.11 -20.36
CA SER A 125 -12.89 -9.06 -19.80
C SER A 125 -13.01 -10.28 -20.72
N PRO A 126 -12.86 -11.51 -20.19
CA PRO A 126 -13.03 -12.71 -21.00
C PRO A 126 -14.43 -12.71 -21.61
N THR A 127 -14.52 -12.98 -22.92
CA THR A 127 -15.80 -13.32 -23.55
C THR A 127 -16.16 -14.73 -23.12
N VAL A 128 -16.92 -14.82 -22.03
CA VAL A 128 -17.33 -16.08 -21.45
C VAL A 128 -18.63 -16.53 -22.11
N VAL A 129 -18.60 -17.68 -22.80
CA VAL A 129 -19.79 -18.28 -23.44
C VAL A 129 -20.66 -19.03 -22.41
N PHE A 130 -20.06 -19.47 -21.30
CA PHE A 130 -20.74 -20.13 -20.19
C PHE A 130 -20.19 -19.59 -18.86
N GLU A 131 -21.04 -18.98 -18.04
CA GLU A 131 -20.62 -18.41 -16.75
C GLU A 131 -20.29 -19.53 -15.74
N PRO A 132 -19.01 -19.72 -15.37
CA PRO A 132 -18.60 -20.78 -14.46
C PRO A 132 -19.18 -20.58 -13.06
N CYS A 133 -19.33 -21.67 -12.31
CA CYS A 133 -19.74 -21.54 -10.91
C CYS A 133 -18.66 -20.82 -10.08
N PRO A 134 -19.04 -20.02 -9.06
CA PRO A 134 -18.11 -19.23 -8.23
C PRO A 134 -16.90 -20.00 -7.67
N HIS A 135 -17.11 -21.28 -7.34
CA HIS A 135 -16.12 -22.16 -6.73
C HIS A 135 -15.37 -23.04 -7.73
N ASP A 136 -15.66 -22.93 -9.02
CA ASP A 136 -14.94 -23.68 -10.05
C ASP A 136 -13.50 -23.19 -10.14
N GLY A 137 -12.57 -24.12 -10.23
CA GLY A 137 -11.15 -23.82 -10.29
C GLY A 137 -10.29 -25.07 -10.11
N PRO A 138 -8.96 -24.91 -10.23
CA PRO A 138 -8.23 -23.66 -10.48
C PRO A 138 -8.47 -23.03 -11.86
N VAL A 139 -8.40 -21.71 -11.95
CA VAL A 139 -8.47 -20.95 -13.21
C VAL A 139 -7.05 -20.68 -13.70
N LEU A 140 -6.71 -21.21 -14.87
CA LEU A 140 -5.45 -21.00 -15.55
C LEU A 140 -5.62 -19.89 -16.59
N VAL A 141 -4.79 -18.86 -16.48
CA VAL A 141 -4.73 -17.77 -17.45
C VAL A 141 -3.40 -17.85 -18.18
N THR A 142 -3.48 -17.85 -19.50
CA THR A 142 -2.31 -17.84 -20.36
C THR A 142 -2.34 -16.63 -21.27
N THR A 143 -1.24 -15.89 -21.31
CA THR A 143 -1.06 -14.74 -22.20
C THR A 143 0.12 -15.00 -23.11
N ARG A 144 -0.10 -14.99 -24.42
CA ARG A 144 0.97 -15.10 -25.40
C ARG A 144 1.43 -13.71 -25.84
N TYR A 145 2.74 -13.51 -25.81
CA TYR A 145 3.43 -12.31 -26.29
C TYR A 145 4.35 -12.68 -27.45
N ARG A 146 4.48 -11.76 -28.42
CA ARG A 146 5.44 -11.85 -29.52
C ARG A 146 6.50 -10.76 -29.38
N VAL A 147 7.68 -11.14 -28.91
CA VAL A 147 8.76 -10.22 -28.53
C VAL A 147 9.94 -10.43 -29.49
N PRO A 148 10.36 -9.41 -30.25
CA PRO A 148 11.58 -9.48 -31.07
C PRO A 148 12.80 -9.78 -30.20
N ALA A 149 13.77 -10.53 -30.74
CA ALA A 149 14.95 -10.94 -30.00
C ALA A 149 15.74 -9.75 -29.39
N GLU A 150 15.73 -8.60 -30.05
CA GLU A 150 16.37 -7.36 -29.60
C GLU A 150 15.79 -6.82 -28.27
N ASN A 151 14.52 -7.09 -28.00
CA ASN A 151 13.81 -6.58 -26.83
C ASN A 151 13.63 -7.62 -25.71
N LEU A 152 14.11 -8.86 -25.91
CA LEU A 152 13.83 -9.99 -25.03
C LEU A 152 14.28 -9.73 -23.59
N ASP A 153 15.51 -9.24 -23.38
CA ASP A 153 16.04 -8.98 -22.03
C ASP A 153 15.25 -7.88 -21.31
N SER A 154 14.90 -6.81 -22.03
CA SER A 154 14.10 -5.71 -21.50
C SER A 154 12.68 -6.16 -21.13
N PHE A 155 12.09 -7.02 -21.96
CA PHE A 155 10.79 -7.64 -21.70
C PHE A 155 10.82 -8.51 -20.45
N VAL A 156 11.80 -9.42 -20.32
CA VAL A 156 11.93 -10.30 -19.16
C VAL A 156 12.10 -9.49 -17.88
N GLN A 157 12.88 -8.39 -17.90
CA GLN A 157 13.01 -7.49 -16.76
C GLN A 157 11.67 -6.81 -16.41
N ALA A 158 10.92 -6.34 -17.41
CA ALA A 158 9.59 -5.74 -17.19
C ALA A 158 8.57 -6.74 -16.61
N MET A 159 8.63 -8.01 -17.03
CA MET A 159 7.76 -9.08 -16.52
C MET A 159 7.96 -9.34 -15.02
N GLY A 160 9.07 -8.92 -14.41
CA GLY A 160 9.26 -8.98 -12.95
C GLY A 160 8.27 -8.10 -12.16
N ALA A 161 7.85 -6.97 -12.71
CA ALA A 161 6.78 -6.14 -12.13
C ALA A 161 5.40 -6.80 -12.33
N VAL A 162 5.15 -7.34 -13.53
CA VAL A 162 3.91 -8.08 -13.86
C VAL A 162 3.74 -9.28 -12.93
N ARG A 163 4.79 -10.08 -12.72
CA ARG A 163 4.77 -11.21 -11.78
C ARG A 163 4.33 -10.80 -10.38
N ARG A 164 4.92 -9.73 -9.83
CA ARG A 164 4.57 -9.22 -8.49
C ARG A 164 3.11 -8.79 -8.43
N SER A 165 2.63 -8.12 -9.48
CA SER A 165 1.23 -7.73 -9.62
C SER A 165 0.29 -8.94 -9.59
N ARG A 166 0.52 -9.94 -10.47
CA ARG A 166 -0.31 -11.16 -10.57
C ARG A 166 -0.42 -11.92 -9.26
N LEU A 167 0.71 -12.08 -8.55
CA LEU A 167 0.74 -12.80 -7.27
C LEU A 167 0.07 -12.00 -6.15
N ARG A 168 0.24 -10.68 -6.12
CA ARG A 168 -0.41 -9.80 -5.12
C ARG A 168 -1.92 -9.81 -5.25
N THR A 169 -2.46 -9.88 -6.46
CA THR A 169 -3.90 -9.79 -6.72
C THR A 169 -4.65 -11.12 -6.56
N GLY A 170 -3.96 -12.24 -6.29
CA GLY A 170 -4.58 -13.53 -5.98
C GLY A 170 -4.07 -14.73 -6.81
N GLY A 171 -3.12 -14.52 -7.71
CA GLY A 171 -2.42 -15.62 -8.37
C GLY A 171 -1.54 -16.39 -7.37
N HIS A 172 -1.63 -17.72 -7.35
CA HIS A 172 -0.82 -18.56 -6.47
C HIS A 172 0.37 -19.23 -7.20
N SER A 173 0.39 -19.17 -8.53
CA SER A 173 1.52 -19.59 -9.37
C SER A 173 1.66 -18.62 -10.54
N TRP A 174 2.90 -18.34 -10.92
CA TRP A 174 3.24 -17.51 -12.08
C TRP A 174 4.54 -18.05 -12.70
N GLU A 175 4.51 -18.26 -14.01
CA GLU A 175 5.64 -18.74 -14.80
C GLU A 175 5.65 -18.05 -16.18
N LEU A 176 6.85 -17.91 -16.75
CA LEU A 176 7.07 -17.40 -18.10
C LEU A 176 7.83 -18.45 -18.88
N TYR A 177 7.29 -18.86 -20.02
CA TYR A 177 7.88 -19.85 -20.90
C TYR A 177 8.31 -19.22 -22.21
N HIS A 178 9.39 -19.75 -22.77
CA HIS A 178 9.85 -19.44 -24.11
C HIS A 178 9.53 -20.63 -25.03
N SER A 179 8.86 -20.37 -26.15
CA SER A 179 8.51 -21.42 -27.10
C SER A 179 9.76 -21.91 -27.85
N PRO A 180 10.02 -23.23 -27.92
CA PRO A 180 11.08 -23.76 -28.78
C PRO A 180 10.68 -23.78 -30.27
N GLU A 181 9.39 -23.69 -30.58
CA GLU A 181 8.86 -23.71 -31.95
C GLU A 181 8.90 -22.32 -32.60
N ASP A 182 8.82 -21.27 -31.79
CA ASP A 182 8.83 -19.88 -32.23
C ASP A 182 9.69 -19.03 -31.28
N PRO A 183 10.94 -18.69 -31.67
CA PRO A 183 11.86 -17.94 -30.83
C PRO A 183 11.37 -16.55 -30.40
N GLU A 184 10.38 -15.96 -31.07
CA GLU A 184 9.78 -14.68 -30.67
C GLU A 184 8.59 -14.85 -29.73
N SER A 185 8.14 -16.08 -29.47
CA SER A 185 6.93 -16.33 -28.70
C SER A 185 7.23 -16.66 -27.23
N LEU A 186 6.73 -15.81 -26.34
CA LEU A 186 6.72 -16.06 -24.89
C LEU A 186 5.29 -16.30 -24.39
N LEU A 187 5.16 -17.22 -23.44
CA LEU A 187 3.88 -17.58 -22.80
C LEU A 187 3.96 -17.29 -21.30
N GLU A 188 3.23 -16.28 -20.85
CA GLU A 188 2.94 -16.09 -19.43
C GLU A 188 1.84 -17.06 -19.01
N ARG A 189 2.03 -17.73 -17.87
CA ARG A 189 1.06 -18.63 -17.27
C ARG A 189 0.91 -18.29 -15.80
N PHE A 190 -0.32 -18.02 -15.35
CA PHE A 190 -0.61 -17.91 -13.93
C PHE A 190 -1.93 -18.58 -13.56
N THR A 191 -2.00 -19.09 -12.33
CA THR A 191 -3.17 -19.82 -11.84
C THR A 191 -3.78 -19.13 -10.62
N VAL A 192 -5.10 -19.08 -10.59
CA VAL A 192 -5.92 -18.54 -9.51
C VAL A 192 -6.81 -19.64 -8.93
N LEU A 193 -7.08 -19.60 -7.63
CA LEU A 193 -7.74 -20.69 -6.91
C LEU A 193 -9.18 -20.98 -7.39
N SER A 194 -9.94 -19.96 -7.77
CA SER A 194 -11.32 -20.11 -8.21
C SER A 194 -11.77 -18.98 -9.12
N TRP A 195 -12.89 -19.19 -9.82
CA TRP A 195 -13.53 -18.19 -10.67
C TRP A 195 -13.82 -16.89 -9.93
N THR A 196 -14.39 -16.93 -8.72
CA THR A 196 -14.62 -15.72 -7.93
C THR A 196 -13.33 -14.98 -7.57
N GLN A 197 -12.23 -15.70 -7.27
CA GLN A 197 -10.95 -15.04 -6.98
C GLN A 197 -10.39 -14.36 -8.24
N PHE A 198 -10.58 -14.97 -9.41
CA PHE A 198 -10.21 -14.38 -10.69
C PHE A 198 -11.08 -13.16 -11.02
N GLN A 199 -12.40 -13.20 -10.81
CA GLN A 199 -13.27 -12.03 -10.98
C GLN A 199 -12.90 -10.89 -10.02
N ARG A 200 -12.63 -11.18 -8.74
CA ARG A 200 -12.17 -10.16 -7.79
C ARG A 200 -10.80 -9.59 -8.14
N GLN A 201 -9.93 -10.41 -8.72
CA GLN A 201 -8.66 -9.93 -9.25
C GLN A 201 -8.92 -8.84 -10.29
N LEU A 202 -9.81 -9.07 -11.26
CA LEU A 202 -10.15 -8.12 -12.32
C LEU A 202 -10.91 -6.88 -11.80
N THR A 203 -11.91 -7.06 -10.94
CA THR A 203 -12.87 -6.00 -10.61
C THR A 203 -12.52 -5.23 -9.33
N GLU A 204 -11.77 -5.82 -8.40
CA GLU A 204 -11.55 -5.21 -7.07
C GLU A 204 -10.08 -4.97 -6.73
N ARG A 205 -9.15 -5.75 -7.30
CA ARG A 205 -7.74 -5.76 -6.88
C ARG A 205 -6.76 -5.28 -7.94
N TRP A 206 -7.19 -5.22 -9.20
CA TRP A 206 -6.41 -4.73 -10.34
C TRP A 206 -6.36 -3.20 -10.30
N LEU A 207 -5.18 -2.66 -10.03
CA LEU A 207 -4.93 -1.22 -9.91
C LEU A 207 -4.27 -0.67 -11.18
N ASP A 208 -4.31 0.64 -11.38
CA ASP A 208 -3.68 1.27 -12.55
C ASP A 208 -2.16 1.04 -12.63
N TYR A 209 -1.44 1.04 -11.51
CA TYR A 209 -0.02 0.65 -11.47
C TYR A 209 0.22 -0.77 -12.02
N ASP A 210 -0.73 -1.69 -11.81
CA ASP A 210 -0.65 -3.03 -12.38
C ASP A 210 -0.84 -3.00 -13.90
N HIS A 211 -1.72 -2.14 -14.39
CA HIS A 211 -1.93 -1.90 -15.81
C HIS A 211 -0.69 -1.29 -16.47
N GLU A 212 -0.09 -0.27 -15.87
CA GLU A 212 1.15 0.35 -16.35
C GLU A 212 2.30 -0.67 -16.46
N ALA A 213 2.42 -1.57 -15.48
CA ALA A 213 3.41 -2.64 -15.53
C ALA A 213 3.19 -3.59 -16.72
N VAL A 214 1.93 -3.91 -17.04
CA VAL A 214 1.57 -4.72 -18.21
C VAL A 214 1.80 -3.97 -19.51
N GLU A 215 1.41 -2.69 -19.60
CA GLU A 215 1.65 -1.85 -20.78
C GLU A 215 3.13 -1.66 -21.06
N LYS A 216 3.95 -1.48 -20.02
CA LYS A 216 5.41 -1.45 -20.17
C LYS A 216 5.97 -2.77 -20.70
N ALA A 217 5.42 -3.91 -20.30
CA ALA A 217 5.82 -5.19 -20.89
C ALA A 217 5.34 -5.30 -22.35
N ARG A 218 4.11 -4.85 -22.64
CA ARG A 218 3.53 -4.86 -23.99
C ARG A 218 4.28 -3.96 -24.95
N SER A 219 4.85 -2.83 -24.53
CA SER A 219 5.61 -1.93 -25.43
C SER A 219 6.87 -2.57 -26.04
N TYR A 220 7.35 -3.67 -25.46
CA TYR A 220 8.45 -4.46 -26.03
C TYR A 220 7.97 -5.53 -27.03
N THR A 221 6.65 -5.74 -27.16
CA THR A 221 6.01 -6.70 -28.08
C THR A 221 5.83 -6.05 -29.45
N GLY A 222 6.22 -6.73 -30.53
CA GLY A 222 6.23 -6.14 -31.88
C GLY A 222 4.87 -5.65 -32.38
N ASP A 223 3.81 -6.39 -32.05
CA ASP A 223 2.45 -6.06 -32.49
C ASP A 223 1.62 -5.33 -31.41
N HIS A 224 2.20 -5.07 -30.23
CA HIS A 224 1.48 -4.62 -29.00
C HIS A 224 0.23 -5.45 -28.62
N THR A 225 -0.01 -6.57 -29.31
CA THR A 225 -1.16 -7.44 -29.08
C THR A 225 -0.75 -8.62 -28.20
N SER A 226 -1.64 -8.99 -27.29
CA SER A 226 -1.50 -10.15 -26.44
C SER A 226 -2.75 -11.00 -26.54
N ALA A 227 -2.57 -12.29 -26.85
CA ALA A 227 -3.67 -13.23 -26.90
C ALA A 227 -3.88 -13.82 -25.51
N HIS A 228 -5.03 -13.53 -24.90
CA HIS A 228 -5.42 -14.08 -23.60
C HIS A 228 -6.30 -15.31 -23.80
N GLN A 229 -5.95 -16.40 -23.13
CA GLN A 229 -6.75 -17.61 -23.07
C GLN A 229 -6.99 -17.98 -21.60
N TYR A 230 -8.21 -18.45 -21.33
CA TYR A 230 -8.69 -18.75 -19.99
C TYR A 230 -9.16 -20.19 -19.95
N TYR A 231 -8.63 -20.96 -18.99
CA TYR A 231 -8.95 -22.36 -18.82
C TYR A 231 -9.37 -22.62 -17.37
N ILE A 232 -10.32 -23.52 -17.17
CA ILE A 232 -10.74 -23.97 -15.84
C ILE A 232 -10.38 -25.44 -15.73
N ALA A 233 -9.71 -25.80 -14.64
CA ALA A 233 -9.31 -27.18 -14.41
C ALA A 233 -10.54 -28.08 -14.28
N VAL A 234 -10.58 -29.14 -15.09
CA VAL A 234 -11.57 -30.21 -14.98
C VAL A 234 -10.97 -31.31 -14.10
N ARG A 235 -11.69 -31.73 -13.06
CA ARG A 235 -11.24 -32.85 -12.22
C ARG A 235 -11.34 -34.15 -13.01
N VAL A 236 -10.20 -34.76 -13.29
CA VAL A 236 -10.14 -36.12 -13.81
C VAL A 236 -10.18 -37.08 -12.62
N PRO A 237 -11.18 -37.99 -12.53
CA PRO A 237 -11.19 -39.01 -11.49
C PRO A 237 -9.94 -39.89 -11.64
N LYS A 238 -9.32 -40.22 -10.51
CA LYS A 238 -8.19 -41.16 -10.46
C LYS A 238 -8.68 -42.60 -10.52
#